data_AF-A0A7Y4TYS4-F1
#
_entry.id   AF-A0A7Y4TYS4-F1
#
_cell.length_a   1.000
_cell.length_b   1.000
_cell.length_c   1.000
_cell.angle_alpha   90.00
_cell.angle_beta   90.00
_cell.angle_gamma   90.00
#
_symmetry.space_group_name_H-M   'P 1'
#
loop_
_entity.id
_entity.type
_entity.pdbx_description
1 polymer ?
#
loop_
_entity_poly.entity_id
_entity_poly.type
_entity_poly.pdbx_seq_one_letter_code
_entity_poly.pdbx_strand_id
1 'polypeptide(L)'
;MVQVDISQLSTECNAWRETLRNYREEFQNNEARLRQVAGQPLSKEQLQDVEHLHNQFHIQLINIHDLKQAIKTHDRKINFEKTAFNGMANEDSLAHHESLHDEYQQLEQTLVDLRDEFSKFLKGAS
;
A
#
# COMPACT_ATOMS: atom_id res chain seq x y z
N MET A 1 -26.36 15.67 7.98
CA MET A 1 -24.96 15.33 8.30
C MET A 1 -24.95 13.90 8.81
N VAL A 2 -24.26 12.99 8.14
CA VAL A 2 -24.14 11.59 8.57
C VAL A 2 -23.16 11.56 9.74
N GLN A 3 -23.58 11.05 10.89
CA GLN A 3 -22.67 10.84 12.03
C GLN A 3 -22.01 9.47 11.87
N VAL A 4 -20.68 9.45 11.78
CA VAL A 4 -19.89 8.21 11.66
C VAL A 4 -19.21 7.93 13.00
N ASP A 5 -19.31 6.67 13.44
CA ASP A 5 -18.67 6.21 14.68
C ASP A 5 -17.17 6.04 14.45
N ILE A 6 -16.36 6.63 15.34
CA ILE A 6 -14.89 6.52 15.29
C ILE A 6 -14.41 5.06 15.33
N SER A 7 -15.16 4.18 15.99
CA SER A 7 -14.85 2.74 16.07
C SER A 7 -14.93 2.07 14.70
N GLN A 8 -15.84 2.51 13.83
CA GLN A 8 -15.90 2.05 12.45
C GLN A 8 -14.66 2.49 11.68
N LEU A 9 -14.34 3.79 11.72
CA LEU A 9 -13.15 4.35 11.05
C LEU A 9 -11.84 3.69 11.51
N SER A 10 -11.71 3.41 12.80
CA SER A 10 -10.55 2.69 13.35
C SER A 10 -10.48 1.24 12.86
N THR A 11 -11.62 0.57 12.69
CA THR A 11 -11.68 -0.79 12.11
C THR A 11 -11.21 -0.77 10.66
N GLU A 12 -11.66 0.21 9.87
CA GLU A 12 -11.23 0.40 8.48
C GLU A 12 -9.72 0.68 8.38
N CYS A 13 -9.19 1.59 9.23
CA CYS A 13 -7.75 1.86 9.30
C CYS A 13 -6.92 0.60 9.58
N ASN A 14 -7.38 -0.26 10.50
CA ASN A 14 -6.70 -1.51 10.83
C ASN A 14 -6.73 -2.50 9.66
N ALA A 15 -7.86 -2.60 8.96
CA ALA A 15 -7.98 -3.43 7.77
C ALA A 15 -7.03 -2.98 6.65
N TRP A 16 -7.00 -1.67 6.33
CA TRP A 16 -6.08 -1.14 5.31
C TRP A 16 -4.61 -1.39 5.67
N ARG A 17 -4.23 -1.16 6.94
CA ARG A 17 -2.86 -1.40 7.40
C ARG A 17 -2.45 -2.87 7.35
N GLU A 18 -3.39 -3.78 7.58
CA GLU A 18 -3.17 -5.22 7.46
C GLU A 18 -2.94 -5.60 5.99
N THR A 19 -3.79 -5.13 5.08
CA THR A 19 -3.60 -5.36 3.64
C THR A 19 -2.27 -4.80 3.14
N LEU A 20 -1.92 -3.56 3.51
CA LEU A 20 -0.63 -2.95 3.18
C LEU A 20 0.57 -3.73 3.76
N ARG A 21 0.43 -4.36 4.93
CA ARG A 21 1.45 -5.26 5.46
C ARG A 21 1.66 -6.47 4.54
N ASN A 22 0.56 -7.10 4.11
CA ASN A 22 0.62 -8.26 3.23
C ASN A 22 1.27 -7.92 1.88
N TYR A 23 0.90 -6.78 1.27
CA TYR A 23 1.56 -6.29 0.06
C TYR A 23 3.06 -6.04 0.26
N ARG A 24 3.46 -5.47 1.40
CA ARG A 24 4.89 -5.26 1.70
C ARG A 24 5.66 -6.57 1.71
N GLU A 25 5.13 -7.59 2.37
CA GLU A 25 5.77 -8.91 2.45
C GLU A 25 5.84 -9.57 1.06
N GLU A 26 4.75 -9.51 0.30
CA GLU A 26 4.71 -10.00 -1.08
C GLU A 26 5.78 -9.31 -1.95
N PHE A 27 5.88 -7.98 -1.90
CA PHE A 27 6.78 -7.21 -2.76
C PHE A 27 8.24 -7.38 -2.37
N GLN A 28 8.55 -7.58 -1.08
CA GLN A 28 9.88 -7.98 -0.65
C GLN A 28 10.28 -9.35 -1.21
N ASN A 29 9.35 -10.31 -1.26
CA ASN A 29 9.59 -11.61 -1.88
C ASN A 29 9.75 -11.50 -3.41
N ASN A 30 8.94 -10.67 -4.06
CA ASN A 30 9.04 -10.42 -5.50
C ASN A 30 10.38 -9.76 -5.87
N GLU A 31 10.84 -8.78 -5.09
CA GLU A 31 12.16 -8.17 -5.27
C GLU A 31 13.29 -9.20 -5.13
N ALA A 32 13.22 -10.08 -4.12
CA ALA A 32 14.19 -11.15 -3.95
C ALA A 32 14.19 -12.11 -5.15
N ARG A 33 13.02 -12.44 -5.69
CA ARG A 33 12.87 -13.29 -6.87
C ARG A 33 13.40 -12.59 -8.13
N LEU A 34 13.14 -11.30 -8.32
CA LEU A 34 13.67 -10.52 -9.42
C LEU A 34 15.20 -10.55 -9.43
N ARG A 35 15.84 -10.40 -8.26
CA ARG A 35 17.31 -10.49 -8.11
C ARG A 35 17.86 -11.87 -8.49
N GLN A 36 17.12 -12.95 -8.21
CA GLN A 36 17.53 -14.30 -8.62
C GLN A 36 17.50 -14.46 -10.15
N VAL A 37 16.45 -13.97 -10.80
CA VAL A 37 16.31 -14.00 -12.28
C VAL A 37 17.39 -13.13 -12.95
N ALA A 38 17.70 -11.98 -12.36
CA ALA A 38 18.75 -11.08 -12.85
C ALA A 38 20.16 -11.71 -12.88
N GLY A 39 20.38 -12.82 -12.16
CA GLY A 39 21.63 -13.58 -12.20
C GLY A 39 21.76 -14.53 -13.41
N GLN A 40 20.72 -14.66 -14.23
CA GLN A 40 20.70 -15.52 -15.41
C GLN A 40 21.10 -14.75 -16.69
N PRO A 41 21.49 -15.45 -17.78
CA PRO A 41 21.68 -14.79 -19.07
C PRO A 41 20.35 -14.21 -19.58
N LEU A 42 20.28 -12.90 -19.68
CA LEU A 42 19.09 -12.16 -20.13
C LEU A 42 19.38 -11.38 -21.42
N SER A 43 18.34 -11.19 -22.23
CA SER A 43 18.39 -10.28 -23.36
C SER A 43 18.52 -8.83 -22.87
N LYS A 44 18.93 -7.92 -23.77
CA LYS A 44 18.99 -6.49 -23.45
C LYS A 44 17.64 -5.92 -23.00
N GLU A 45 16.55 -6.37 -23.62
CA GLU A 45 15.19 -5.95 -23.27
C GLU A 45 14.81 -6.45 -21.87
N GLN A 46 15.09 -7.71 -21.57
CA GLN A 46 14.83 -8.28 -20.23
C GLN A 46 15.65 -7.59 -19.13
N LEU A 47 16.88 -7.16 -19.43
CA LEU A 47 17.68 -6.38 -18.47
C LEU A 47 17.06 -5.01 -18.17
N GLN A 48 16.46 -4.37 -19.18
CA GLN A 48 15.75 -3.12 -19.00
C GLN A 48 14.48 -3.32 -18.15
N ASP A 49 13.74 -4.42 -18.38
CA ASP A 49 12.59 -4.79 -17.55
C ASP A 49 13.01 -5.04 -16.10
N VAL A 50 14.15 -5.68 -15.85
CA VAL A 50 14.69 -5.89 -14.51
C VAL A 50 14.95 -4.56 -13.80
N GLU A 51 15.60 -3.61 -14.47
CA GLU A 51 15.86 -2.28 -13.90
C GLU A 51 14.55 -1.55 -13.59
N HIS A 52 13.59 -1.59 -14.52
CA HIS A 52 12.27 -0.99 -14.34
C HIS A 52 11.54 -1.57 -13.12
N LEU A 53 11.39 -2.90 -13.08
CA LEU A 53 10.69 -3.60 -12.00
C LEU A 53 11.37 -3.39 -10.65
N HIS A 54 12.70 -3.39 -10.60
CA HIS A 54 13.45 -3.13 -9.36
C HIS A 54 13.15 -1.72 -8.83
N ASN A 55 13.17 -0.71 -9.71
CA ASN A 55 12.85 0.67 -9.33
C ASN A 55 11.38 0.80 -8.89
N GLN A 56 10.44 0.14 -9.58
CA GLN A 56 9.04 0.14 -9.19
C GLN A 56 8.83 -0.53 -7.83
N PHE A 57 9.41 -1.71 -7.56
CA PHE A 57 9.32 -2.33 -6.25
C PHE A 57 9.86 -1.44 -5.14
N HIS A 58 11.01 -0.78 -5.38
CA HIS A 58 11.58 0.15 -4.40
C HIS A 58 10.64 1.31 -4.08
N ILE A 59 10.10 1.97 -5.11
CA ILE A 59 9.16 3.09 -4.95
C ILE A 59 7.91 2.64 -4.20
N GLN A 60 7.31 1.50 -4.60
CA GLN A 60 6.07 1.06 -3.98
C GLN A 60 6.25 0.58 -2.53
N LEU A 61 7.42 0.03 -2.17
CA LEU A 61 7.73 -0.29 -0.77
C LEU A 61 7.82 0.96 0.11
N ILE A 62 8.30 2.08 -0.42
CA ILE A 62 8.29 3.39 0.25
C ILE A 62 6.85 3.89 0.41
N ASN A 63 6.07 3.88 -0.68
CA ASN A 63 4.66 4.32 -0.65
C ASN A 63 3.82 3.52 0.36
N ILE A 64 3.99 2.19 0.40
CA ILE A 64 3.34 1.33 1.40
C ILE A 64 3.74 1.73 2.83
N HIS A 65 5.02 2.00 3.06
CA HIS A 65 5.49 2.42 4.38
C HIS A 65 4.83 3.73 4.81
N ASP A 66 4.86 4.73 3.93
CA ASP A 66 4.41 6.09 4.24
C ASP A 66 2.90 6.14 4.45
N LEU A 67 2.11 5.52 3.57
CA LEU A 67 0.66 5.45 3.73
C LEU A 67 0.27 4.67 5.00
N LYS A 68 0.96 3.57 5.31
CA LYS A 68 0.72 2.83 6.55
C LYS A 68 1.00 3.68 7.80
N GLN A 69 2.00 4.57 7.77
CA GLN A 69 2.27 5.50 8.88
C GLN A 69 1.23 6.62 8.94
N ALA A 70 0.78 7.14 7.81
CA ALA A 70 -0.28 8.14 7.73
C ALA A 70 -1.58 7.59 8.34
N ILE A 71 -2.04 6.42 7.90
CA ILE A 71 -3.22 5.73 8.44
C ILE A 71 -3.07 5.45 9.94
N LYS A 72 -1.90 5.00 10.40
CA LYS A 72 -1.65 4.76 11.82
C LYS A 72 -1.74 6.04 12.66
N THR A 73 -1.26 7.16 12.12
CA THR A 73 -1.28 8.46 12.79
C THR A 73 -2.71 8.99 12.86
N HIS A 74 -3.46 8.86 11.77
CA HIS A 74 -4.88 9.18 11.71
C HIS A 74 -5.70 8.36 12.71
N ASP A 75 -5.53 7.03 12.73
CA ASP A 75 -6.20 6.12 13.67
C ASP A 75 -5.96 6.51 15.13
N ARG A 76 -4.73 6.90 15.48
CA ARG A 76 -4.41 7.41 16.83
C ARG A 76 -5.10 8.73 17.14
N LYS A 77 -5.15 9.65 16.17
CA LYS A 77 -5.81 10.95 16.31
C LYS A 77 -7.30 10.78 16.57
N ILE A 78 -8.00 10.02 15.73
CA ILE A 78 -9.46 9.83 15.88
C ILE A 78 -9.80 9.09 17.18
N ASN A 79 -8.99 8.13 17.61
CA ASN A 79 -9.19 7.44 18.88
C ASN A 79 -9.03 8.36 20.10
N PHE A 80 -8.16 9.38 20.02
CA PHE A 80 -8.05 10.41 21.06
C PHE A 80 -9.31 11.30 21.07
N GLU A 81 -9.75 11.73 19.88
CA GLU A 81 -10.97 12.54 19.67
C GLU A 81 -12.24 11.83 20.13
N LYS A 82 -12.27 10.49 20.12
CA LYS A 82 -13.38 9.65 20.62
C LYS A 82 -13.89 10.10 21.99
N THR A 83 -12.96 10.46 22.88
CA THR A 83 -13.28 10.91 24.25
C THR A 83 -13.85 12.33 24.30
N ALA A 84 -13.52 13.17 23.33
CA ALA A 84 -13.93 14.58 23.28
C ALA A 84 -15.29 14.79 22.59
N PHE A 85 -15.66 13.92 21.64
CA PHE A 85 -16.83 14.09 20.78
C PHE A 85 -17.89 13.00 20.96
N ASN A 86 -18.04 12.44 22.17
CA ASN A 86 -19.01 11.36 22.45
C ASN A 86 -18.92 10.17 21.47
N GLY A 87 -17.72 9.84 21.00
CA GLY A 87 -17.48 8.75 20.06
C GLY A 87 -17.73 9.05 18.58
N MET A 88 -18.18 10.26 18.23
CA MET A 88 -18.47 10.66 16.86
C MET A 88 -17.29 11.36 16.19
N ALA A 89 -17.04 11.05 14.92
CA ALA A 89 -16.02 11.74 14.14
C ALA A 89 -16.46 13.19 13.85
N ASN A 90 -15.52 14.13 13.95
CA ASN A 90 -15.72 15.48 13.44
C ASN A 90 -15.49 15.51 11.91
N GLU A 91 -15.92 16.59 11.27
CA GLU A 91 -15.88 16.74 9.81
C GLU A 91 -14.45 16.69 9.25
N ASP A 92 -13.49 17.34 9.90
CA ASP A 92 -12.08 17.34 9.48
C ASP A 92 -11.47 15.93 9.53
N SER A 93 -11.78 15.16 10.57
CA SER A 93 -11.33 13.78 10.71
C SER A 93 -12.01 12.87 9.69
N LEU A 94 -13.29 13.08 9.38
CA LEU A 94 -13.96 12.32 8.33
C LEU A 94 -13.34 12.62 6.95
N ALA A 95 -13.14 13.89 6.61
CA ALA A 95 -12.54 14.29 5.34
C ALA A 95 -11.11 13.74 5.15
N HIS A 96 -10.30 13.75 6.21
CA HIS A 96 -8.97 13.14 6.16
C HIS A 96 -9.07 11.61 6.02
N HIS A 97 -10.03 10.97 6.67
CA HIS A 97 -10.25 9.53 6.51
C HIS A 97 -10.58 9.16 5.06
N GLU A 98 -11.45 9.93 4.41
CA GLU A 98 -11.80 9.76 2.99
C GLU A 98 -10.58 9.95 2.08
N SER A 99 -9.75 10.97 2.32
CA SER A 99 -8.48 11.15 1.58
C SER A 99 -7.56 9.94 1.70
N LEU A 100 -7.41 9.38 2.91
CA LEU A 100 -6.57 8.20 3.14
C LEU A 100 -7.15 6.96 2.46
N HIS A 101 -8.47 6.85 2.38
CA HIS A 101 -9.14 5.78 1.66
C HIS A 101 -8.86 5.88 0.15
N ASP A 102 -8.93 7.07 -0.43
CA ASP A 102 -8.62 7.29 -1.86
C ASP A 102 -7.15 6.97 -2.16
N GLU A 103 -6.22 7.42 -1.31
CA GLU A 103 -4.79 7.09 -1.40
C GLU A 103 -4.56 5.57 -1.30
N TYR A 104 -5.27 4.89 -0.39
CA TYR A 104 -5.24 3.45 -0.24
C TYR A 104 -5.70 2.73 -1.50
N GLN A 105 -6.84 3.12 -2.08
CA GLN A 105 -7.37 2.49 -3.29
C GLN A 105 -6.44 2.70 -4.50
N GLN A 106 -5.86 3.89 -4.65
CA GLN A 106 -4.92 4.19 -5.73
C GLN A 106 -3.63 3.36 -5.60
N LEU A 107 -3.10 3.24 -4.38
CA LEU A 107 -1.92 2.42 -4.14
C LEU A 107 -2.24 0.94 -4.36
N GLU A 108 -3.36 0.43 -3.86
CA GLU A 108 -3.79 -0.96 -4.06
C GLU A 108 -3.85 -1.32 -5.54
N GLN A 109 -4.47 -0.47 -6.37
CA GLN A 109 -4.51 -0.67 -7.82
C GLN A 109 -3.10 -0.70 -8.43
N THR A 110 -2.24 0.25 -8.06
CA THR A 110 -0.85 0.31 -8.54
C THR A 110 -0.07 -0.96 -8.18
N LEU A 111 -0.28 -1.51 -6.98
CA LEU A 111 0.36 -2.74 -6.53
C LEU A 111 -0.15 -3.96 -7.30
N VAL A 112 -1.45 -4.03 -7.58
CA VAL A 112 -2.03 -5.10 -8.41
C VAL A 112 -1.44 -5.06 -9.82
N ASP A 113 -1.35 -3.88 -10.42
CA ASP A 113 -0.80 -3.71 -11.77
C ASP A 113 0.68 -4.12 -11.83
N LEU A 114 1.50 -3.72 -10.84
CA LEU A 114 2.91 -4.11 -10.78
C LEU A 114 3.10 -5.62 -10.56
N ARG A 115 2.22 -6.25 -9.77
CA ARG A 115 2.23 -7.72 -9.60
C ARG A 115 1.96 -8.43 -10.93
N ASP A 116 0.99 -7.94 -11.69
CA ASP A 116 0.64 -8.51 -12.99
C ASP A 116 1.75 -8.28 -14.01
N GLU A 117 2.39 -7.13 -14.00
CA GLU A 117 3.58 -6.83 -14.80
C GLU A 117 4.73 -7.78 -14.47
N PHE A 118 5.08 -7.93 -13.19
CA PHE A 118 6.13 -8.86 -12.76
C PHE A 118 5.82 -10.30 -13.15
N SER A 119 4.55 -10.71 -13.03
CA SER A 119 4.10 -12.04 -13.43
C SER A 119 4.26 -12.28 -14.94
N LYS A 120 4.08 -11.25 -15.78
CA LYS A 120 4.33 -11.32 -17.22
C LYS A 120 5.83 -11.41 -17.52
N PHE A 121 6.64 -10.60 -16.85
CA PHE A 121 8.10 -10.66 -16.97
C PHE A 121 8.63 -12.06 -16.65
N LEU A 122 8.20 -12.66 -15.54
CA LEU A 122 8.64 -14.00 -15.14
C LEU A 122 8.31 -15.09 -16.17
N LYS A 123 7.17 -14.98 -16.88
CA LYS A 123 6.79 -15.91 -17.95
C LYS A 123 7.62 -15.73 -19.23
N GLY A 124 8.13 -14.52 -19.47
CA GLY A 124 9.02 -14.23 -20.59
C GLY A 124 10.50 -14.50 -20.29
N ALA A 125 10.87 -14.58 -19.02
CA ALA A 125 12.24 -14.86 -18.57
C ALA A 125 12.50 -16.35 -18.26
N SER A 126 11.45 -17.17 -18.15
CA SER A 126 11.51 -18.64 -18.02
C SER A 126 11.63 -19.34 -19.37
#